data_AF-A0A2E0A647-F1
#
_entry.id   AF-A0A2E0A647-F1
#
_cell.length_a   1.000
_cell.length_b   1.000
_cell.length_c   1.000
_cell.angle_alpha   90.00
_cell.angle_beta   90.00
_cell.angle_gamma   90.00
#
_symmetry.space_group_name_H-M   'P 1'
#
loop_
_entity.id
_entity.type
_entity.pdbx_description
1 polymer ?
#
loop_
_entity_poly.entity_id
_entity_poly.type
_entity_poly.pdbx_seq_one_letter_code
_entity_poly.pdbx_strand_id
1 'polypeptide(L)'
;MAETSKTISLNILEREYRVNCPAGAEEELREAGRYLNDKMSEIKQASSNAGKVLGTDRIAVIAALNIAHQLLSAEGEHSGAGKDISRLCDRIDQVLSQESQLEL
;
A
#
# COMPACT_ATOMS: atom_id res chain seq x y z
N MET A 1 29.34 -5.64 -10.33
CA MET A 1 28.43 -5.78 -11.50
C MET A 1 27.61 -4.49 -11.56
N ALA A 2 27.60 -3.80 -12.70
CA ALA A 2 27.01 -2.47 -12.79
C ALA A 2 25.47 -2.57 -12.79
N GLU A 3 24.85 -2.18 -11.69
CA GLU A 3 23.41 -1.88 -11.60
C GLU A 3 23.13 -0.67 -12.49
N THR A 4 22.86 -0.88 -13.78
CA THR A 4 22.56 0.22 -14.72
C THR A 4 21.13 0.70 -14.46
N SER A 5 20.99 1.62 -13.51
CA SER A 5 19.74 2.33 -13.26
C SER A 5 19.38 3.18 -14.49
N LYS A 6 18.15 3.05 -15.00
CA LYS A 6 17.67 3.79 -16.18
C LYS A 6 16.69 4.85 -15.77
N THR A 7 16.72 6.01 -16.42
CA THR A 7 15.68 7.02 -16.25
C THR A 7 14.46 6.66 -17.08
N ILE A 8 13.29 6.60 -16.45
CA ILE A 8 12.00 6.43 -17.15
C ILE A 8 11.15 7.69 -17.01
N SER A 9 10.36 7.99 -18.04
CA SER A 9 9.31 9.01 -18.00
C SER A 9 7.97 8.41 -17.58
N LEU A 10 7.31 9.05 -16.62
CA LEU A 10 5.95 8.75 -16.15
C LEU A 10 5.07 9.99 -16.33
N ASN A 11 3.83 9.80 -16.76
CA ASN A 11 2.86 10.88 -16.84
C ASN A 11 1.86 10.77 -15.68
N ILE A 12 1.83 11.77 -14.82
CA ILE A 12 0.98 11.81 -13.62
C ILE A 12 0.27 13.15 -13.59
N LEU A 13 -1.07 13.12 -13.62
CA LEU A 13 -1.93 14.31 -13.64
C LEU A 13 -1.50 15.33 -14.71
N GLU A 14 -1.33 14.86 -15.95
CA GLU A 14 -0.93 15.64 -17.12
C GLU A 14 0.51 16.21 -17.07
N ARG A 15 1.32 15.81 -16.08
CA ARG A 15 2.72 16.24 -15.95
C ARG A 15 3.68 15.08 -16.18
N GLU A 16 4.74 15.31 -16.95
CA GLU A 16 5.83 14.34 -17.14
C GLU A 16 6.81 14.40 -15.96
N TYR A 17 7.13 13.24 -15.39
CA TYR A 17 8.12 13.03 -14.34
C TYR A 17 9.19 12.07 -14.82
N ARG A 18 10.46 12.44 -14.61
CA ARG A 18 11.59 11.56 -14.87
C ARG A 18 12.10 10.99 -13.57
N VAL A 19 12.07 9.66 -13.44
CA VAL A 19 12.45 8.94 -12.23
C VAL A 19 13.54 7.94 -12.56
N ASN A 20 14.47 7.75 -11.61
CA ASN A 20 15.46 6.70 -11.74
C ASN A 20 14.84 5.35 -11.40
N CYS A 21 15.00 4.38 -12.28
CA CYS A 21 14.43 3.05 -12.19
C CYS A 21 15.56 2.01 -12.12
N PRO A 22 15.58 1.17 -11.07
CA PRO A 22 16.45 0.00 -11.03
C PRO A 22 16.19 -0.94 -12.21
N ALA A 23 17.21 -1.67 -12.66
CA ALA A 23 17.05 -2.61 -13.75
C ALA A 23 16.03 -3.70 -13.37
N GLY A 24 15.02 -3.92 -14.23
CA GLY A 24 13.98 -4.93 -14.01
C GLY A 24 12.73 -4.44 -13.25
N ALA A 25 12.76 -3.27 -12.62
CA ALA A 25 11.61 -2.71 -11.89
C ALA A 25 10.77 -1.73 -12.74
N GLU A 26 10.98 -1.70 -14.06
CA GLU A 26 10.38 -0.71 -14.96
C GLU A 26 8.84 -0.80 -14.98
N GLU A 27 8.28 -2.01 -15.03
CA GLU A 27 6.83 -2.19 -15.07
C GLU A 27 6.19 -1.91 -13.70
N GLU A 28 6.79 -2.38 -12.61
CA GLU A 28 6.31 -2.10 -11.25
C GLU A 28 6.25 -0.59 -10.97
N LEU A 29 7.27 0.15 -11.41
CA LEU A 29 7.32 1.60 -11.25
C LEU A 29 6.29 2.31 -12.15
N ARG A 30 6.03 1.79 -13.35
CA ARG A 30 4.94 2.27 -14.22
C ARG A 30 3.57 2.03 -13.60
N GLU A 31 3.37 0.86 -13.00
CA GLU A 31 2.14 0.52 -12.30
C GLU A 31 1.90 1.43 -11.09
N ALA A 32 2.93 1.64 -10.26
CA ALA A 32 2.88 2.59 -9.16
C ALA A 32 2.54 4.02 -9.64
N GLY A 33 3.13 4.45 -10.77
CA GLY A 33 2.82 5.73 -11.41
C GLY A 33 1.36 5.84 -11.87
N ARG A 34 0.81 4.79 -12.50
CA ARG A 34 -0.62 4.72 -12.89
C ARG A 34 -1.53 4.81 -11.67
N TYR A 35 -1.24 4.03 -10.63
CA TYR A 35 -2.01 4.03 -9.39
C TYR A 35 -2.02 5.41 -8.71
N LEU A 36 -0.87 6.08 -8.65
CA LEU A 36 -0.78 7.45 -8.14
C LEU A 36 -1.59 8.43 -8.99
N ASN A 37 -1.50 8.34 -10.32
CA ASN A 37 -2.27 9.17 -11.25
C ASN A 37 -3.79 9.05 -11.00
N ASP A 38 -4.27 7.82 -10.81
CA ASP A 38 -5.70 7.56 -10.60
C ASP A 38 -6.16 8.13 -9.27
N LYS A 39 -5.38 7.94 -8.19
CA LYS A 39 -5.70 8.53 -6.87
C LYS A 39 -5.70 10.05 -6.89
N MET A 40 -4.73 10.67 -7.56
CA MET A 40 -4.70 12.13 -7.71
C MET A 40 -5.88 12.64 -8.56
N SER A 41 -6.28 11.90 -9.61
CA SER A 41 -7.44 12.24 -10.45
C SER A 41 -8.76 12.13 -9.69
N GLU A 42 -8.93 11.10 -8.85
CA GLU A 42 -10.07 10.93 -7.95
C GLU A 42 -10.23 12.14 -7.01
N ILE A 43 -9.13 12.56 -6.37
CA ILE A 43 -9.12 13.72 -5.46
C ILE A 43 -9.41 15.02 -6.23
N LYS A 44 -8.84 15.20 -7.43
CA LYS A 44 -9.11 16.36 -8.29
C LYS A 44 -10.61 16.46 -8.58
N GLN A 45 -11.23 15.38 -9.06
CA GLN A 45 -12.65 15.30 -9.40
C GLN A 45 -13.56 15.53 -8.19
N ALA A 46 -13.28 14.87 -7.06
CA ALA A 46 -14.06 15.04 -5.83
C ALA A 46 -14.01 16.49 -5.33
N SER A 47 -12.84 17.14 -5.41
CA SER A 47 -12.67 18.52 -4.97
C SER A 47 -13.41 19.51 -5.88
N SER A 48 -13.34 19.34 -7.21
CA SER A 48 -14.07 20.18 -8.15
C SER A 48 -15.59 20.04 -8.01
N ASN A 49 -16.08 18.82 -7.78
CA ASN A 49 -17.52 18.56 -7.58
C ASN A 49 -18.04 19.24 -6.30
N ALA A 50 -17.21 19.36 -5.27
CA ALA A 50 -17.51 20.08 -4.03
C ALA A 50 -17.33 21.62 -4.14
N GLY A 51 -17.05 22.14 -5.34
CA GLY A 51 -16.82 23.57 -5.57
C GLY A 51 -15.46 24.08 -5.08
N LYS A 52 -14.52 23.18 -4.74
CA LYS A 52 -13.20 23.54 -4.19
C LYS A 52 -12.09 23.03 -5.10
N VAL A 53 -11.49 23.92 -5.88
CA VAL A 53 -10.35 23.56 -6.73
C VAL A 53 -9.07 23.51 -5.88
N LEU A 54 -8.47 22.33 -5.75
CA LEU A 54 -7.17 22.15 -5.10
C LEU A 54 -6.04 22.24 -6.13
N GLY A 55 -4.92 22.86 -5.76
CA GLY A 55 -3.71 22.84 -6.57
C GLY A 55 -3.05 21.45 -6.59
N THR A 56 -2.28 21.15 -7.65
CA THR A 56 -1.65 19.85 -7.87
C THR A 56 -0.78 19.38 -6.71
N ASP A 57 -0.01 20.28 -6.09
CA ASP A 57 0.86 19.92 -4.96
C ASP A 57 0.05 19.42 -3.76
N ARG A 58 -1.08 20.06 -3.48
CA ARG A 58 -1.98 19.64 -2.40
C ARG A 58 -2.67 18.33 -2.73
N ILE A 59 -3.07 18.14 -3.99
CA ILE A 59 -3.62 16.85 -4.47
C ILE A 59 -2.59 15.74 -4.29
N ALA A 60 -1.32 15.97 -4.64
CA ALA A 60 -0.24 15.00 -4.49
C ALA A 60 -0.01 14.61 -3.02
N VAL A 61 0.01 15.58 -2.11
CA VAL A 61 0.16 15.31 -0.67
C VAL A 61 -1.02 14.49 -0.12
N ILE A 62 -2.25 14.82 -0.51
CA ILE A 62 -3.43 14.06 -0.07
C ILE A 62 -3.39 12.63 -0.64
N ALA A 63 -3.02 12.46 -1.91
CA ALA A 63 -2.86 11.15 -2.51
C ALA A 63 -1.80 10.32 -1.78
N ALA A 64 -0.62 10.89 -1.52
CA ALA A 64 0.46 10.22 -0.79
C ALA A 64 0.01 9.79 0.62
N LEU A 65 -0.70 10.65 1.35
CA LEU A 65 -1.24 10.32 2.67
C LEU A 65 -2.27 9.19 2.62
N ASN A 66 -3.17 9.21 1.63
CA ASN A 66 -4.17 8.16 1.48
C ASN A 66 -3.55 6.80 1.14
N ILE A 67 -2.49 6.79 0.33
CA ILE A 67 -1.76 5.58 -0.04
C ILE A 67 -0.98 5.04 1.16
N ALA A 68 -0.26 5.90 1.88
CA ALA A 68 0.46 5.52 3.09
C ALA A 68 -0.49 4.97 4.17
N HIS A 69 -1.67 5.59 4.34
CA HIS A 69 -2.69 5.08 5.25
C HIS A 69 -3.15 3.67 4.86
N GLN A 70 -3.47 3.43 3.58
CA GLN A 70 -3.89 2.10 3.11
C GLN A 70 -2.82 1.03 3.37
N LEU A 71 -1.55 1.36 3.13
CA LEU A 71 -0.43 0.45 3.40
C LEU A 71 -0.36 0.09 4.90
N LEU A 72 -0.35 1.09 5.77
CA LEU A 72 -0.28 0.88 7.23
C LEU A 72 -1.50 0.15 7.78
N SER A 73 -2.70 0.40 7.22
CA SER A 73 -3.91 -0.34 7.59
C SER A 73 -3.80 -1.82 7.21
N ALA A 74 -3.33 -2.14 5.99
CA ALA A 74 -3.16 -3.51 5.54
C ALA A 74 -2.12 -4.27 6.38
N GLU A 75 -1.00 -3.63 6.75
CA GLU A 75 -0.01 -4.21 7.67
C GLU A 75 -0.61 -4.48 9.06
N GLY A 76 -1.44 -3.56 9.56
CA GLY A 76 -2.16 -3.73 10.82
C GLY A 76 -3.11 -4.93 10.80
N GLU A 77 -3.90 -5.08 9.73
CA GLU A 77 -4.83 -6.21 9.54
C GLU A 77 -4.10 -7.55 9.47
N HIS A 78 -2.99 -7.63 8.71
CA HIS A 78 -2.15 -8.83 8.67
C HIS A 78 -1.58 -9.20 10.05
N SER A 79 -1.17 -8.21 10.84
CA SER A 79 -0.69 -8.45 12.21
C SER A 79 -1.81 -8.94 13.15
N GLY A 80 -3.05 -8.49 12.92
CA GLY A 80 -4.24 -8.96 13.65
C GLY A 80 -4.54 -10.42 13.37
N ALA A 81 -4.57 -10.80 12.10
CA ALA A 81 -4.82 -12.19 11.69
C ALA A 81 -3.76 -13.15 12.26
N GLY A 82 -2.48 -12.76 12.28
CA GLY A 82 -1.42 -13.57 12.90
C GLY A 82 -1.63 -13.79 14.41
N LYS A 83 -2.10 -12.76 15.12
CA LYS A 83 -2.43 -12.88 16.56
C LYS A 83 -3.63 -13.78 16.80
N ASP A 84 -4.65 -13.71 15.94
CA ASP A 84 -5.84 -14.56 16.07
C ASP A 84 -5.52 -16.03 15.80
N ILE A 85 -4.68 -16.32 14.81
CA ILE A 85 -4.16 -17.67 14.55
C ILE A 85 -3.37 -18.17 15.75
N SER A 86 -2.45 -17.36 16.30
CA SER A 86 -1.66 -17.74 17.49
C SER A 86 -2.57 -18.08 18.68
N ARG A 87 -3.59 -17.26 18.94
CA ARG A 87 -4.57 -17.53 20.02
C ARG A 87 -5.36 -18.82 19.79
N LEU A 88 -5.65 -19.16 18.54
CA LEU A 88 -6.32 -20.42 18.19
C LEU A 88 -5.41 -21.62 18.46
N CYS A 89 -4.13 -21.54 18.07
CA CYS A 89 -3.13 -22.57 18.38
C CYS A 89 -2.98 -22.77 19.90
N ASP A 90 -2.81 -21.68 20.66
CA ASP A 90 -2.68 -21.74 22.13
C ASP A 90 -3.90 -22.43 22.79
N ARG A 91 -5.11 -22.15 22.28
CA ARG A 91 -6.33 -22.79 22.77
C ARG A 91 -6.41 -24.27 22.41
N ILE A 92 -5.97 -24.65 21.22
CA ILE A 92 -5.92 -26.07 20.80
C ILE A 92 -4.94 -26.82 21.69
N ASP A 93 -3.74 -26.28 21.92
CA ASP A 93 -2.73 -26.88 22.80
C ASP A 93 -3.24 -27.01 24.24
N GLN A 94 -3.97 -26.01 24.73
CA GLN A 94 -4.59 -26.06 26.05
C GLN A 94 -5.65 -27.17 26.17
N VAL A 95 -6.48 -27.38 25.14
CA VAL A 95 -7.49 -28.45 25.15
C VAL A 95 -6.84 -29.83 25.04
N LEU A 96 -5.87 -29.99 24.14
CA LEU A 96 -5.15 -31.25 23.96
C LEU A 96 -4.37 -31.65 25.22
N SER A 97 -3.75 -30.68 25.91
CA SER A 97 -3.06 -30.94 27.18
C SER A 97 -4.03 -31.28 28.33
N GLN A 98 -5.25 -30.73 28.34
CA GLN A 98 -6.28 -31.12 29.31
C GLN A 98 -6.76 -32.55 29.11
N GLU A 99 -6.96 -33.01 27.87
CA GLU A 99 -7.33 -34.41 27.60
C GLU A 99 -6.22 -35.38 28.03
N SER A 100 -4.96 -35.07 27.74
CA SER A 100 -3.83 -35.91 28.15
C SER A 100 -3.64 -36.00 29.67
N GLN A 101 -4.15 -35.03 30.45
CA GLN A 101 -4.10 -35.05 31.92
C GLN A 101 -5.26 -35.82 32.55
N LEU A 102 -6.35 -36.05 31.81
CA LEU A 102 -7.52 -36.79 32.29
C LEU A 102 -7.40 -38.32 32.08
N GLU A 103 -6.43 -38.78 31.27
CA GLU A 103 -6.17 -40.20 31.02
C GLU A 103 -5.15 -40.85 31.98
N LEU A 104 -4.68 -40.14 33.01
CA LEU A 104 -3.81 -40.63 34.09
C LEU A 104 -4.55 -40.74 35.43
#